data_AF-A0A098S8D5-F1
#
_entry.id   AF-A0A098S8D5-F1
#
_cell.length_a   1.000
_cell.length_b   1.000
_cell.length_c   1.000
_cell.angle_alpha   90.00
_cell.angle_beta   90.00
_cell.angle_gamma   90.00
#
_symmetry.space_group_name_H-M   'P 1'
#
loop_
_entity.id
_entity.type
_entity.pdbx_description
1 polymer ?
#
loop_
_entity_poly.entity_id
_entity_poly.type
_entity_poly.pdbx_seq_one_letter_code
_entity_poly.pdbx_strand_id
1 'polypeptide(L)' 'MEYLYVLGIIFVVFGISFALINVRQIVTGNEFRGTCATNNPMLKSEVGECTVCGKKPDEECKMPEPGKGGLNAA' A
#
# COMPACT_ATOMS: atom_id res chain seq x y z
N MET A 1 -5.38 25.67 -29.59
CA MET A 1 -4.05 25.01 -29.43
C MET A 1 -3.66 24.87 -27.97
N GLU A 2 -3.81 25.93 -27.17
CA GLU A 2 -3.49 25.91 -25.73
C GLU A 2 -4.31 24.89 -24.92
N TYR A 3 -5.62 24.80 -25.13
CA TYR A 3 -6.48 23.82 -24.44
C TYR A 3 -6.14 22.35 -24.75
N LEU A 4 -5.75 22.05 -26.00
CA LEU A 4 -5.34 20.69 -26.39
C LEU A 4 -4.01 20.30 -25.73
N TYR A 5 -3.11 21.26 -25.53
CA TYR A 5 -1.85 21.04 -24.85
C TYR A 5 -2.04 20.74 -23.35
N VAL A 6 -2.89 21.52 -22.66
CA VAL A 6 -3.23 21.27 -21.25
C VAL A 6 -3.92 19.92 -21.08
N LEU A 7 -4.88 19.60 -21.95
CA LEU A 7 -5.55 18.30 -21.97
C LEU A 7 -4.55 17.15 -22.19
N GLY A 8 -3.59 17.31 -23.11
CA GLY A 8 -2.51 16.35 -23.33
C GLY A 8 -1.66 16.09 -22.09
N ILE A 9 -1.26 17.15 -21.37
CA ILE A 9 -0.49 17.04 -20.13
C ILE A 9 -1.26 16.24 -19.07
N ILE A 10 -2.56 16.52 -18.91
CA ILE A 10 -3.40 15.81 -17.93
C ILE A 10 -3.36 14.31 -18.20
N PHE A 11 -3.61 13.88 -19.43
CA PHE A 11 -3.58 12.45 -19.78
C PHE A 11 -2.21 11.81 -19.55
N VAL A 12 -1.12 12.51 -19.88
CA VAL A 12 0.24 12.02 -19.65
C VAL A 12 0.50 11.82 -18.15
N VAL A 13 0.18 12.82 -17.31
CA VAL A 13 0.39 12.75 -15.86
C VAL A 13 -0.48 11.66 -15.22
N PHE A 14 -1.74 11.54 -15.63
CA PHE A 14 -2.62 10.47 -15.17
C PHE A 14 -2.07 9.10 -15.56
N GLY A 15 -1.64 8.91 -16.82
CA GLY A 15 -1.05 7.68 -17.30
C GLY A 15 0.20 7.28 -16.51
N ILE A 16 1.10 8.23 -16.26
CA ILE A 16 2.30 8.01 -15.43
C ILE A 16 1.91 7.64 -14.00
N SER A 17 0.88 8.27 -13.43
CA SER A 17 0.43 7.97 -12.06
C SER A 17 -0.02 6.52 -11.91
N PHE A 18 -0.79 5.99 -12.86
CA PHE A 18 -1.19 4.58 -12.87
C PHE A 18 0.00 3.63 -13.03
N ALA A 19 0.96 3.98 -13.88
CA ALA A 19 2.19 3.21 -14.05
C ALA A 19 3.03 3.19 -12.76
N LEU A 20 3.15 4.31 -12.06
CA LEU A 20 3.91 4.42 -10.82
C LEU A 20 3.27 3.66 -9.65
N ILE A 21 1.93 3.73 -9.50
CA ILE A 21 1.21 2.95 -8.48
C ILE A 21 1.43 1.44 -8.65
N ASN A 22 1.60 0.98 -9.89
CA ASN A 22 1.80 -0.44 -10.23
C ASN A 22 3.25 -0.78 -10.60
N VAL A 23 4.23 0.05 -10.25
CA VAL A 23 5.63 -0.10 -10.69
C VAL A 23 6.22 -1.46 -10.34
N ARG A 24 5.85 -2.01 -9.18
CA ARG A 24 6.30 -3.34 -8.74
C ARG A 24 5.85 -4.43 -9.70
N GLN A 25 4.60 -4.37 -10.16
CA GLN A 25 4.06 -5.32 -11.11
C GLN A 25 4.70 -5.15 -12.49
N ILE A 26 4.88 -3.92 -12.96
CA ILE A 26 5.50 -3.63 -14.28
C ILE A 26 6.96 -4.09 -14.34
N VAL A 27 7.74 -3.86 -13.28
CA VAL A 27 9.18 -4.16 -13.28
C VAL A 27 9.49 -5.60 -12.88
N THR A 28 8.74 -6.16 -11.92
CA THR A 28 9.08 -7.48 -11.33
C THR A 28 8.08 -8.58 -11.65
N GLY A 29 6.92 -8.26 -12.24
CA GLY A 29 5.83 -9.21 -12.49
C GLY A 29 5.12 -9.72 -11.23
N ASN A 30 5.52 -9.26 -10.04
CA ASN A 30 4.91 -9.68 -8.79
C ASN A 30 3.65 -8.87 -8.48
N GLU A 31 2.68 -9.56 -7.89
CA GLU A 31 1.43 -8.98 -7.38
C GLU A 31 1.68 -7.86 -6.36
N PHE A 32 0.75 -6.91 -6.30
CA PHE A 32 0.75 -5.84 -5.32
C PHE A 32 0.50 -6.41 -3.91
N ARG A 33 1.41 -6.13 -2.97
CA ARG A 33 1.41 -6.73 -1.62
C ARG A 33 0.48 -6.04 -0.62
N GLY A 34 -0.45 -5.25 -1.13
CA GLY A 34 -1.23 -4.31 -0.34
C GLY A 34 -0.40 -3.09 0.04
N THR A 35 -1.09 -2.00 0.34
CA THR A 35 -0.43 -0.96 1.13
C THR A 35 -0.25 -1.52 2.52
N CYS A 36 0.54 -0.84 3.34
CA CYS A 36 0.55 -1.15 4.75
C CYS A 36 -0.95 -1.18 5.19
N ALA A 37 -1.82 -0.26 4.73
CA ALA A 37 -3.22 -0.09 5.13
C ALA A 37 -4.15 -1.20 4.63
N THR A 38 -3.58 -2.28 4.08
CA THR A 38 -4.23 -3.53 3.66
C THR A 38 -3.64 -4.75 4.43
N ASN A 39 -2.98 -4.61 5.61
CA ASN A 39 -2.31 -5.73 6.35
C ASN A 39 -2.39 -5.86 7.93
N ASN A 40 -2.78 -4.84 8.71
CA ASN A 40 -3.00 -4.73 10.18
C ASN A 40 -4.30 -5.40 10.67
N PRO A 41 -4.19 -6.30 11.66
CA PRO A 41 -5.29 -7.05 12.23
C PRO A 41 -6.39 -6.20 12.92
N MET A 42 -6.08 -5.01 13.45
CA MET A 42 -7.06 -4.16 14.16
C MET A 42 -8.06 -3.46 13.23
N LEU A 43 -7.67 -3.17 12.00
CA LEU A 43 -8.57 -2.55 11.01
C LEU A 43 -9.20 -3.58 10.07
N LYS A 44 -8.85 -4.87 10.21
CA LYS A 44 -9.34 -5.97 9.38
C LYS A 44 -10.86 -6.04 9.30
N SER A 45 -11.57 -5.70 10.38
CA SER A 45 -13.03 -5.70 10.46
C SER A 45 -13.69 -4.39 10.01
N GLU A 46 -13.00 -3.25 10.10
CA GLU A 46 -13.55 -1.91 9.86
C GLU A 46 -13.18 -1.34 8.48
N VAL A 47 -11.97 -1.63 8.01
CA VAL A 47 -11.38 -1.03 6.79
C VAL A 47 -10.75 -2.10 5.88
N GLY A 48 -10.71 -3.35 6.33
CA GLY A 48 -9.74 -4.34 5.84
C GLY A 48 -8.39 -4.15 6.51
N GLU A 49 -7.52 -5.16 6.43
CA GLU A 49 -6.25 -5.22 7.18
C GLU A 49 -5.46 -3.86 7.07
N CYS A 50 -4.73 -3.24 8.03
CA CYS A 50 -3.91 -1.97 7.86
C CYS A 50 -2.36 -1.73 8.25
N THR A 51 -1.92 -0.47 8.37
CA THR A 51 -0.68 0.22 7.90
C THR A 51 0.58 0.31 8.74
N VAL A 52 0.70 -0.40 9.85
CA VAL A 52 1.69 0.01 10.88
C VAL A 52 2.71 -1.09 11.22
N CYS A 53 2.64 -2.22 10.52
CA CYS A 53 3.06 -3.53 11.04
C CYS A 53 4.57 -3.86 10.99
N GLY A 54 5.44 -2.97 10.52
CA GLY A 54 6.90 -3.16 10.61
C GLY A 54 7.48 -4.46 9.98
N LYS A 55 6.68 -5.19 9.22
CA LYS A 55 7.03 -6.50 8.67
C LYS A 55 7.91 -6.39 7.44
N LYS A 56 8.82 -7.35 7.28
CA LYS A 56 9.57 -7.48 6.04
C LYS A 56 8.59 -7.78 4.91
N PRO A 57 8.94 -7.41 3.66
CA PRO A 57 8.04 -7.56 2.53
C PRO A 57 7.40 -8.96 2.50
N ASP A 58 8.20 -10.01 2.72
CA ASP A 58 7.84 -11.42 2.59
C ASP A 58 7.17 -12.08 3.81
N GLU A 59 6.84 -11.31 4.84
CA GLU A 59 6.19 -11.83 6.05
C GLU A 59 4.70 -11.44 6.12
N GLU A 60 3.87 -12.34 6.63
CA GLU A 60 2.49 -12.02 7.04
C GLU A 60 2.47 -11.19 8.33
N CYS A 61 1.43 -10.37 8.55
CA CYS A 61 1.32 -9.63 9.82
C CYS A 61 1.02 -10.61 10.94
N LYS A 62 1.91 -10.70 11.92
CA LYS A 62 1.71 -11.50 13.13
C LYS A 62 1.20 -10.60 14.25
N MET A 63 0.15 -11.02 14.95
CA MET A 63 -0.22 -10.39 16.22
C MET A 63 0.83 -10.73 17.29
N PRO A 64 1.26 -9.76 18.12
CA PRO A 64 2.12 -10.06 19.26
C PRO A 64 1.38 -10.97 20.26
N GLU A 65 2.11 -11.89 20.90
CA GLU A 65 1.54 -12.81 21.89
C GLU A 65 1.07 -12.04 23.14
N PRO A 66 -0.10 -12.41 23.73
CA PRO A 66 -0.56 -11.77 24.95
C PRO A 66 0.42 -12.04 26.09
N GLY A 67 1.10 -10.98 26.56
CA GLY A 67 1.91 -11.00 27.77
C GLY A 67 3.44 -10.96 27.60
N LYS A 68 3.99 -10.98 26.38
CA LYS A 68 5.42 -10.73 26.17
C LYS A 68 5.68 -9.88 24.92
N GLY A 69 5.87 -8.58 25.16
CA GLY A 69 6.56 -7.67 24.25
C GLY A 69 5.75 -7.22 23.04
N GLY A 70 4.88 -6.24 23.24
CA GLY A 70 4.14 -5.61 22.15
C GLY A 70 3.44 -4.36 22.62
N LEU A 71 4.24 -3.34 23.00
CA LEU A 71 3.83 -2.03 23.51
C LEU A 71 3.03 -2.09 24.82
N ASN A 72 3.61 -1.53 25.87
CA ASN A 72 2.96 -1.38 27.16
C ASN A 72 1.54 -0.82 27.00
N ALA A 73 0.61 -1.52 27.64
CA ALA A 73 -0.66 -0.97 28.06
C ALA A 73 -0.46 0.39 28.73
N ALA A 74 -1.09 1.41 28.13
CA ALA A 74 -1.89 2.38 28.85
C ALA A 74 -3.30 2.30 28.24
#